data_AF-A0A7R7MZ45-F1
#
_entry.id   AF-A0A7R7MZ45-F1
#
_cell.length_a   1.000
_cell.length_b   1.000
_cell.length_c   1.000
_cell.angle_alpha   90.00
_cell.angle_beta   90.00
_cell.angle_gamma   90.00
#
_symmetry.space_group_name_H-M   'P 1'
#
loop_
_entity.id
_entity.type
_entity.pdbx_description
1 polymer ?
#
loop_
_entity_poly.entity_id
_entity_poly.type
_entity_poly.pdbx_seq_one_letter_code
_entity_poly.pdbx_strand_id
1 'polypeptide(L)'
;MDDLEFFDYLYQGWSKTTGAKDTYWMPEEDHCEDVDGTDLNLFSIVAVDQGENKTYIAQYVREEDAAWITALHGCFADLTRRLHQAVDEAERFDIEKDRVISELALAEIENNDLREQLEGYRQRYG
;
A
#
# COMPACT_ATOMS: atom_id res chain seq x y z
N MET A 1 -5.10 -10.17 -14.63
CA MET A 1 -4.74 -9.98 -13.24
C MET A 1 -4.91 -8.52 -12.96
N ASP A 2 -5.86 -8.18 -12.10
CA ASP A 2 -6.03 -6.81 -11.60
C ASP A 2 -4.90 -6.47 -10.61
N ASP A 3 -4.67 -5.18 -10.34
CA ASP A 3 -3.61 -4.74 -9.42
C ASP A 3 -3.82 -5.36 -8.03
N LEU A 4 -5.05 -5.39 -7.51
CA LEU A 4 -5.35 -5.99 -6.21
C LEU A 4 -5.03 -7.49 -6.20
N GLU A 5 -5.43 -8.21 -7.26
CA GLU A 5 -5.14 -9.64 -7.41
C GLU A 5 -3.63 -9.91 -7.43
N PHE A 6 -2.85 -9.05 -8.09
CA PHE A 6 -1.39 -9.12 -8.11
C PHE A 6 -0.78 -8.93 -6.72
N PHE A 7 -1.19 -7.91 -5.99
CA PHE A 7 -0.67 -7.64 -4.65
C PHE A 7 -1.12 -8.68 -3.61
N ASP A 8 -2.29 -9.28 -3.78
CA ASP A 8 -2.73 -10.44 -3.00
C ASP A 8 -1.86 -11.66 -3.26
N TYR A 9 -1.53 -11.94 -4.52
CA TYR A 9 -0.62 -13.02 -4.87
C TYR A 9 0.78 -12.80 -4.25
N LEU A 10 1.31 -11.57 -4.33
CA LEU A 10 2.58 -11.22 -3.70
C LEU A 10 2.52 -11.36 -2.18
N TYR A 11 1.45 -10.88 -1.54
CA TYR A 11 1.25 -11.00 -0.09
C TYR A 11 1.19 -12.46 0.35
N GLN A 12 0.46 -13.30 -0.37
CA GLN A 12 0.41 -14.73 -0.09
C GLN A 12 1.77 -15.40 -0.26
N GLY A 13 2.51 -15.05 -1.33
CA GLY A 13 3.86 -15.55 -1.57
C GLY A 13 4.78 -15.18 -0.41
N TRP A 14 4.87 -13.88 -0.10
CA TRP A 14 5.66 -13.34 0.98
C TRP A 14 5.30 -13.99 2.33
N SER A 15 4.03 -14.01 2.74
CA SER A 15 3.60 -14.54 4.03
C SER A 15 3.94 -16.03 4.21
N LYS A 16 3.84 -16.83 3.13
CA LYS A 16 4.15 -18.27 3.16
C LYS A 16 5.65 -18.56 3.17
N THR A 17 6.46 -17.78 2.46
CA THR A 17 7.89 -18.09 2.27
C THR A 17 8.78 -17.46 3.32
N THR A 18 8.36 -16.35 3.94
CA THR A 18 9.18 -15.60 4.91
C THR A 18 8.87 -15.96 6.36
N GLY A 19 7.77 -16.67 6.63
CA GLY A 19 7.31 -16.96 7.98
C GLY A 19 6.72 -15.73 8.69
N ALA A 20 6.37 -14.68 7.95
CA ALA A 20 5.89 -13.41 8.51
C ALA A 20 4.62 -13.50 9.35
N LYS A 21 3.88 -14.61 9.25
CA LYS A 21 2.70 -14.86 10.09
C LYS A 21 3.08 -15.06 11.56
N ASP A 22 4.18 -15.76 11.81
CA ASP A 22 4.54 -16.29 13.12
C ASP A 22 5.89 -15.75 13.62
N THR A 23 6.64 -15.05 12.77
CA THR A 23 7.97 -14.51 13.06
C THR A 23 8.13 -13.08 12.56
N TYR A 24 9.03 -12.33 13.20
CA TYR A 24 9.52 -11.05 12.68
C TYR A 24 11.02 -11.15 12.39
N TRP A 25 11.50 -10.39 11.41
CA TRP A 25 12.91 -10.37 11.06
C TRP A 25 13.60 -9.21 11.78
N MET A 26 14.80 -9.45 12.30
CA MET A 26 15.65 -8.41 12.90
C MET A 26 17.10 -8.58 12.44
N PRO A 27 17.85 -7.46 12.33
CA PRO A 27 19.28 -7.51 12.10
C PRO A 27 19.98 -7.90 13.41
N GLU A 28 21.05 -8.69 13.29
CA GLU A 28 21.94 -9.08 14.38
C GLU A 28 23.38 -8.84 13.92
N GLU A 29 24.19 -8.20 14.76
CA GLU A 29 25.62 -7.99 14.47
C GLU A 29 26.32 -9.35 14.37
N ASP A 30 27.08 -9.54 13.29
CA ASP A 30 27.89 -10.73 13.07
C ASP A 30 29.36 -10.34 13.21
N HIS A 31 29.97 -10.76 14.32
CA HIS A 31 31.39 -10.54 14.59
C HIS A 31 32.24 -11.48 13.72
N CYS A 32 32.31 -11.16 12.44
CA CYS A 32 33.13 -11.84 11.47
C CYS A 32 34.39 -11.02 11.20
N GLU A 33 35.53 -11.63 11.50
CA GLU A 33 36.85 -11.05 11.28
C GLU A 33 37.39 -11.46 9.90
N ASP A 34 38.11 -10.56 9.23
CA ASP A 34 38.88 -10.89 8.04
C ASP A 34 40.16 -11.68 8.38
N VAL A 35 40.94 -12.01 7.34
CA VAL A 35 42.20 -12.77 7.49
C VAL A 35 43.22 -12.05 8.38
N ASP A 36 43.10 -10.72 8.50
CA ASP A 36 43.97 -9.85 9.28
C ASP A 36 43.39 -9.52 10.68
N GLY A 37 42.24 -10.09 11.05
CA GLY A 37 41.59 -9.89 12.35
C GLY A 37 40.76 -8.59 12.46
N THR A 38 40.43 -7.97 11.33
CA THR A 38 39.58 -6.76 11.30
C THR A 38 38.11 -7.16 11.25
N ASP A 39 37.30 -6.62 12.16
CA ASP A 39 35.84 -6.79 12.12
C ASP A 39 35.29 -6.15 10.84
N LEU A 40 34.56 -6.95 10.05
CA LEU A 40 33.96 -6.53 8.80
C LEU A 40 32.64 -5.75 8.98
N ASN A 41 32.17 -5.58 10.22
CA ASN A 41 30.89 -4.91 10.57
C ASN A 41 29.73 -5.44 9.70
N LEU A 42 29.66 -6.76 9.55
CA LEU A 42 28.58 -7.41 8.83
C LEU A 42 27.45 -7.76 9.79
N PHE A 43 26.28 -7.92 9.21
CA PHE A 43 25.07 -8.25 9.91
C PHE A 43 24.52 -9.56 9.36
N SER A 44 23.84 -10.28 10.23
CA SER A 44 22.97 -11.39 9.91
C SER A 44 21.51 -10.96 10.07
N ILE A 45 20.63 -11.56 9.29
CA ILE A 45 19.18 -11.39 9.43
C ILE A 45 18.64 -12.66 10.07
N VAL A 46 17.97 -12.50 11.20
CA VAL A 46 17.35 -13.61 11.93
C VAL A 46 15.85 -13.40 12.00
N ALA A 47 15.09 -14.49 11.83
CA ALA A 47 13.67 -14.55 12.11
C ALA A 47 13.47 -15.00 13.56
N VAL A 48 12.69 -14.23 14.31
CA VAL A 48 12.41 -14.49 15.73
C VAL A 48 10.94 -14.84 15.90
N ASP A 49 10.67 -15.98 16.53
CA ASP A 49 9.31 -16.42 16.84
C ASP A 49 8.82 -15.90 18.21
N GLN A 50 7.57 -16.23 18.57
CA GLN A 50 6.97 -15.85 19.85
C GLN A 50 7.67 -16.45 21.08
N GLY A 51 8.43 -17.54 20.90
CA GLY A 51 9.22 -18.19 21.94
C GLY A 51 10.66 -17.68 22.01
N GLU A 52 10.97 -16.59 21.30
CA GLU A 52 12.32 -16.02 21.16
C GLU A 52 13.34 -16.95 20.47
N ASN A 53 12.87 -18.00 19.77
CA ASN A 53 13.76 -18.83 18.98
C ASN A 53 14.17 -18.09 17.71
N LYS A 54 15.48 -18.10 17.44
CA LYS A 54 16.08 -17.44 16.27
C LYS A 54 16.36 -18.44 15.16
N THR A 55 15.92 -18.12 13.96
CA THR A 55 16.24 -18.85 12.72
C THR A 55 17.03 -17.95 11.78
N TYR A 56 18.20 -18.39 11.31
CA TYR A 56 19.01 -17.61 10.37
C TYR A 56 18.35 -17.56 8.98
N ILE A 57 18.26 -16.35 8.43
CA ILE A 57 17.68 -16.08 7.10
C ILE A 57 18.78 -15.72 6.11
N ALA A 58 19.68 -14.82 6.51
CA ALA A 58 20.81 -14.38 5.70
C ALA A 58 21.98 -13.98 6.60
N GLN A 59 23.19 -13.99 6.04
CA GLN A 59 24.45 -13.65 6.72
C GLN A 59 25.34 -12.85 5.77
N TYR A 60 26.35 -12.19 6.32
CA TYR A 60 27.32 -11.38 5.57
C TYR A 60 26.68 -10.25 4.75
N VAL A 61 25.62 -9.63 5.29
CA VAL A 61 25.00 -8.43 4.70
C VAL A 61 25.52 -7.17 5.37
N ARG A 62 25.56 -6.06 4.65
CA ARG A 62 25.88 -4.75 5.25
C ARG A 62 24.74 -4.32 6.18
N GLU A 63 25.06 -3.50 7.17
CA GLU A 63 24.08 -2.93 8.10
C GLU A 63 22.88 -2.30 7.38
N GLU A 64 23.16 -1.47 6.38
CA GLU A 64 22.14 -0.74 5.60
C GLU A 64 21.17 -1.68 4.88
N ASP A 65 21.71 -2.76 4.29
CA ASP A 65 20.92 -3.77 3.60
C ASP A 65 20.09 -4.59 4.59
N ALA A 66 20.68 -4.99 5.73
CA ALA A 66 19.99 -5.72 6.78
C ALA A 66 18.84 -4.90 7.39
N ALA A 67 19.08 -3.62 7.67
CA ALA A 67 18.07 -2.69 8.17
C ALA A 67 16.94 -2.49 7.15
N TRP A 68 17.26 -2.31 5.86
CA TRP A 68 16.26 -2.14 4.82
C TRP A 68 15.39 -3.41 4.62
N ILE A 69 16.01 -4.59 4.54
CA ILE A 69 15.29 -5.86 4.33
C ILE A 69 14.35 -6.16 5.50
N THR A 70 14.83 -5.99 6.74
CA THR A 70 14.04 -6.25 7.95
C THR A 70 12.89 -5.25 8.11
N ALA A 71 13.12 -3.97 7.79
CA ALA A 71 12.07 -2.96 7.76
C ALA A 71 11.01 -3.26 6.69
N LEU A 72 11.44 -3.66 5.48
CA LEU A 72 10.53 -4.05 4.40
C LEU A 72 9.68 -5.26 4.81
N HIS A 73 10.30 -6.28 5.40
CA HIS A 73 9.58 -7.43 5.92
C HIS A 73 8.53 -7.00 6.96
N GLY A 74 8.89 -6.14 7.92
CA GLY A 74 7.97 -5.68 8.95
C GLY A 74 6.78 -4.86 8.42
N CYS A 75 6.96 -4.09 7.35
CA CYS A 75 5.91 -3.18 6.84
C CYS A 75 5.11 -3.73 5.65
N PHE A 76 5.52 -4.84 5.03
CA PHE A 76 4.92 -5.33 3.79
C PHE A 76 3.41 -5.57 3.89
N ALA A 77 2.95 -6.15 5.00
CA ALA A 77 1.52 -6.37 5.23
C ALA A 77 0.73 -5.06 5.29
N ASP A 78 1.28 -4.04 5.95
CA ASP A 78 0.64 -2.72 6.05
C ASP A 78 0.64 -2.00 4.71
N LEU A 79 1.71 -2.18 3.91
CA LEU A 79 1.78 -1.65 2.54
C LEU A 79 0.67 -2.22 1.66
N THR A 80 0.49 -3.55 1.66
CA THR A 80 -0.60 -4.20 0.91
C THR A 80 -1.97 -3.72 1.36
N ARG A 81 -2.18 -3.58 2.68
CA ARG A 81 -3.45 -3.07 3.24
C ARG A 81 -3.74 -1.64 2.79
N ARG A 82 -2.73 -0.76 2.82
CA ARG A 82 -2.88 0.64 2.38
C ARG A 82 -3.17 0.75 0.90
N LEU A 83 -2.59 -0.13 0.08
CA LEU A 83 -2.87 -0.16 -1.34
C LEU A 83 -4.34 -0.51 -1.60
N HIS A 84 -4.87 -1.55 -0.97
CA HIS A 84 -6.29 -1.92 -1.09
C HIS A 84 -7.20 -0.74 -0.72
N GLN A 85 -6.91 -0.08 0.40
CA GLN A 85 -7.68 1.09 0.83
C GLN A 85 -7.63 2.24 -0.17
N ALA A 86 -6.47 2.49 -0.78
CA ALA A 86 -6.31 3.55 -1.77
C ALA A 86 -7.09 3.25 -3.06
N VAL A 87 -7.13 1.98 -3.50
CA VAL A 87 -7.90 1.56 -4.68
C VAL A 87 -9.40 1.67 -4.41
N ASP A 88 -9.86 1.15 -3.27
CA ASP A 88 -11.28 1.24 -2.86
C ASP A 88 -11.74 2.70 -2.74
N GLU A 89 -10.87 3.57 -2.21
CA GLU A 89 -11.16 5.01 -2.08
C GLU A 89 -11.20 5.71 -3.43
N ALA A 90 -10.32 5.36 -4.37
CA ALA A 90 -10.35 5.89 -5.72
C ALA A 90 -11.63 5.50 -6.46
N GLU A 91 -12.06 4.24 -6.35
CA GLU A 91 -13.32 3.78 -6.95
C GLU A 91 -14.53 4.50 -6.34
N ARG A 92 -14.56 4.66 -5.01
CA ARG A 92 -15.61 5.43 -4.33
C ARG A 92 -15.66 6.88 -4.81
N PHE A 93 -14.50 7.50 -4.97
CA PHE A 93 -14.40 8.88 -5.45
C PHE A 93 -14.92 9.01 -6.89
N ASP A 94 -14.59 8.05 -7.76
CA ASP A 94 -15.08 8.05 -9.13
C ASP A 94 -16.60 7.90 -9.20
N ILE A 95 -17.19 7.00 -8.41
CA ILE A 95 -18.66 6.85 -8.32
C ILE A 95 -19.33 8.14 -7.82
N GLU A 96 -18.76 8.78 -6.79
CA GLU A 96 -19.30 10.02 -6.26
C GLU A 96 -19.21 11.17 -7.28
N LYS A 97 -18.08 11.27 -7.98
CA LYS A 97 -17.87 12.24 -9.05
C LYS A 97 -18.91 12.05 -10.16
N ASP A 98 -19.15 10.82 -10.61
CA ASP A 98 -20.13 10.52 -11.65
C ASP A 98 -21.56 10.88 -11.20
N ARG A 99 -21.91 10.62 -9.93
CA ARG A 99 -23.19 11.05 -9.34
C ARG A 99 -23.33 12.57 -9.38
N VAL A 100 -22.32 13.30 -8.91
CA VAL A 100 -22.35 14.77 -8.85
C VAL A 100 -22.44 15.37 -10.26
N ILE A 101 -21.70 14.82 -11.23
CA ILE A 101 -21.77 15.26 -12.63
C ILE A 101 -23.18 15.05 -13.19
N SER A 102 -23.80 13.90 -12.92
CA SER A 102 -25.16 13.60 -13.36
C SER A 102 -26.20 14.57 -12.76
N GLU A 103 -26.11 14.82 -11.45
CA GLU A 103 -26.98 15.77 -10.75
C GLU A 103 -26.80 17.20 -11.28
N LEU A 104 -25.56 17.62 -11.56
CA LEU A 104 -25.27 18.93 -12.14
C LEU A 104 -25.86 19.06 -13.54
N ALA A 105 -25.71 18.05 -14.40
CA ALA A 105 -26.27 18.07 -15.75
C ALA A 105 -27.80 18.19 -15.74
N LEU A 106 -28.48 17.48 -14.84
CA LEU A 106 -29.94 17.60 -14.67
C LEU A 106 -30.35 19.00 -14.20
N ALA A 107 -29.63 19.57 -13.23
CA ALA A 107 -29.88 20.92 -12.74
C ALA A 107 -29.65 21.98 -13.83
N GLU A 108 -28.66 21.82 -14.70
CA GLU A 108 -28.42 22.70 -15.84
C GLU A 108 -29.54 22.63 -16.87
N ILE A 109 -30.04 21.43 -17.18
CA ILE A 109 -31.21 21.25 -18.07
C ILE A 109 -32.44 21.95 -17.49
N GLU A 110 -32.76 21.70 -16.22
CA GLU A 110 -33.90 22.33 -15.55
C GLU A 110 -33.75 23.87 -15.51
N ASN A 111 -32.54 24.38 -15.28
CA ASN A 111 -32.30 25.83 -15.28
C ASN A 111 -32.56 26.45 -16.66
N ASN A 112 -32.11 25.78 -17.73
CA ASN A 112 -32.33 26.25 -19.10
C ASN A 112 -33.82 26.23 -19.45
N ASP A 113 -34.54 25.15 -19.14
CA ASP A 113 -35.98 25.05 -19.37
C ASP A 113 -36.75 26.15 -18.63
N LEU A 114 -36.40 26.42 -17.36
CA LEU A 114 -37.01 27.48 -16.57
C LEU A 114 -36.72 28.88 -17.15
N ARG A 115 -35.51 29.12 -17.66
CA ARG A 115 -35.15 30.38 -18.32
C ARG A 115 -35.97 30.58 -19.60
N GLU A 116 -36.09 29.56 -20.44
CA GLU A 116 -36.92 29.63 -21.65
C GLU A 116 -38.39 29.91 -21.31
N GLN A 117 -38.93 29.23 -20.30
CA GLN A 117 -40.29 29.48 -19.82
C GLN A 117 -40.46 30.93 -19.34
N LEU A 118 -39.53 31.44 -18.52
CA LEU A 118 -39.56 32.82 -18.03
C LEU A 118 -39.49 33.85 -19.17
N GLU A 119 -38.65 33.62 -20.17
CA GLU A 119 -38.59 34.46 -21.37
C GLU A 119 -39.90 34.43 -22.14
N GLY A 120 -40.50 33.26 -22.33
CA GLY A 120 -41.82 33.11 -22.94
C GLY A 120 -42.93 33.83 -22.18
N TYR A 121 -42.93 33.76 -20.85
CA TYR A 121 -43.86 34.50 -20.00
C TYR A 121 -43.67 36.02 -20.11
N ARG A 122 -42.41 36.49 -20.11
CA ARG A 122 -42.10 37.92 -20.30
C ARG A 122 -42.56 38.44 -21.65
N GLN A 123 -42.41 37.68 -22.73
CA GLN A 123 -42.88 38.10 -24.06
C GLN A 123 -44.41 38.14 -24.17
N ARG A 124 -45.12 37.27 -23.43
CA ARG A 124 -46.58 37.16 -23.50
C ARG A 124 -47.31 38.16 -22.60
N TYR A 125 -46.71 38.57 -21.48
CA TYR A 125 -47.39 39.37 -20.45
C TYR A 125 -46.58 40.57 -19.92
N GLY A 126 -45.35 40.78 -20.39
CA GLY A 126 -44.57 41.99 -20.14
C GLY A 126 -44.76 43.01 -21.26
#